data_AF-A0A357ENN5-F1
#
_entry.id   AF-A0A357ENN5-F1
#
_cell.length_a   1.000
_cell.length_b   1.000
_cell.length_c   1.000
_cell.angle_alpha   90.00
_cell.angle_beta   90.00
_cell.angle_gamma   90.00
#
_symmetry.space_group_name_H-M   'P 1'
#
loop_
_entity.id
_entity.type
_entity.pdbx_description
1 polymer ?
#
loop_
_entity_poly.entity_id
_entity_poly.type
_entity_poly.pdbx_seq_one_letter_code
_entity_poly.pdbx_strand_id
1 'polypeptide(L)'
;MTPPSSFVACILFWTVLEIFAPLGHAEEGKFGTPKGDEGTRIFKATEHPYYSSEFKLKGDRGLLIGSMSDPAPWDHLDYAGKHLNSVRGTIEIEVNEHTNTGRVVAEFVEGADQYRVMFDRFAAKAPFQDGGIATRIYEHGDSNHGDPLYPKTWLYLGGWGTATMYKNGQVIYKDYDAHFMVMERSRDPKTHEVHYPVTRTLPGGETDPAGMEIDLWVRSKEQNSKNFPPFETFIHLCWEEVTWR
;
A
#
# COMPACT_ATOMS: atom_id res chain seq x y z
N MET A 1 -35.24 -77.47 5.93
CA MET A 1 -36.17 -77.44 7.09
C MET A 1 -35.71 -76.31 8.02
N THR A 2 -36.67 -75.47 8.39
CA THR A 2 -36.70 -74.33 9.34
C THR A 2 -36.08 -74.61 10.74
N PRO A 3 -35.89 -73.63 11.68
CA PRO A 3 -35.90 -72.15 11.64
C PRO A 3 -34.74 -71.52 12.52
N PRO A 4 -34.90 -70.46 13.37
CA PRO A 4 -34.67 -69.04 13.06
C PRO A 4 -33.74 -68.24 14.04
N SER A 5 -33.50 -66.96 13.69
CA SER A 5 -33.41 -65.75 14.56
C SER A 5 -32.38 -65.65 15.70
N SER A 6 -31.48 -64.66 15.63
CA SER A 6 -31.60 -63.37 16.33
C SER A 6 -30.25 -62.65 16.55
N PHE A 7 -30.26 -61.33 16.33
CA PHE A 7 -29.56 -60.23 17.03
C PHE A 7 -28.25 -60.56 17.76
N VAL A 8 -27.12 -59.90 17.49
CA VAL A 8 -26.85 -58.52 17.93
C VAL A 8 -25.84 -57.83 16.99
N ALA A 9 -26.16 -56.59 16.64
CA ALA A 9 -25.25 -55.64 16.01
C ALA A 9 -24.29 -55.04 17.07
N CYS A 10 -23.00 -54.98 16.77
CA CYS A 10 -22.08 -54.04 17.42
C CYS A 10 -21.43 -53.18 16.33
N ILE A 11 -22.08 -52.06 16.04
CA ILE A 11 -21.51 -50.96 15.27
C ILE A 11 -20.58 -50.22 16.23
N LEU A 12 -19.27 -50.32 16.01
CA LEU A 12 -18.30 -49.41 16.64
C LEU A 12 -18.37 -48.06 15.93
N PHE A 13 -19.24 -47.18 16.43
CA PHE A 13 -19.20 -45.75 16.12
C PHE A 13 -17.96 -45.16 16.80
N TRP A 14 -16.93 -44.84 16.01
CA TRP A 14 -15.95 -43.84 16.41
C TRP A 14 -16.59 -42.46 16.25
N THR A 15 -17.09 -41.89 17.34
CA THR A 15 -17.44 -40.46 17.39
C THR A 15 -16.15 -39.67 17.53
N VAL A 16 -15.68 -39.07 16.42
CA VAL A 16 -14.76 -37.94 16.49
C VAL A 16 -15.57 -36.76 17.01
N LEU A 17 -15.35 -36.40 18.27
CA LEU A 17 -15.88 -35.19 18.87
C LEU A 17 -15.05 -34.02 18.34
N GLU A 18 -15.51 -33.37 17.27
CA GLU A 18 -14.97 -32.08 16.87
C GLU A 18 -15.33 -31.05 17.94
N ILE A 19 -14.32 -30.58 18.66
CA ILE A 19 -14.44 -29.45 19.57
C ILE A 19 -14.49 -28.20 18.70
N PHE A 20 -15.70 -27.74 18.40
CA PHE A 20 -15.94 -26.41 17.85
C PHE A 20 -15.53 -25.36 18.88
N ALA A 21 -14.47 -24.61 18.59
CA ALA A 21 -14.20 -23.34 19.25
C ALA A 21 -15.30 -22.32 18.86
N PRO A 22 -15.77 -21.47 19.79
CA PRO A 22 -16.78 -20.48 19.44
C PRO A 22 -16.14 -19.40 18.56
N LEU A 23 -16.63 -19.28 17.32
CA LEU A 23 -16.39 -18.12 16.47
C LEU A 23 -16.97 -16.89 17.15
N GLY A 24 -16.09 -15.99 17.60
CA GLY A 24 -16.45 -14.69 18.15
C GLY A 24 -17.25 -13.90 17.12
N HIS A 25 -18.46 -13.49 17.51
CA HIS A 25 -19.33 -12.69 16.66
C HIS A 25 -18.85 -11.23 16.64
N ALA A 26 -18.51 -10.72 15.45
CA ALA A 26 -18.35 -9.29 15.24
C ALA A 26 -19.74 -8.64 15.27
N GLU A 27 -19.97 -7.68 16.17
CA GLU A 27 -21.23 -6.93 16.14
C GLU A 27 -21.32 -6.08 14.86
N GLU A 28 -22.40 -6.20 14.11
CA GLU A 28 -22.67 -5.39 12.93
C GLU A 28 -23.31 -4.04 13.33
N GLY A 29 -23.04 -2.95 12.59
CA GLY A 29 -23.99 -1.83 12.56
C GLY A 29 -23.53 -0.41 12.90
N LYS A 30 -22.25 -0.02 12.70
CA LYS A 30 -21.88 1.41 12.61
C LYS A 30 -21.12 1.68 11.32
N PHE A 31 -21.62 2.62 10.53
CA PHE A 31 -21.07 2.95 9.21
C PHE A 31 -19.67 3.54 9.37
N GLY A 32 -18.68 2.89 8.75
CA GLY A 32 -17.28 3.27 8.83
C GLY A 32 -16.50 2.72 10.04
N THR A 33 -16.93 1.65 10.73
CA THR A 33 -16.09 1.04 11.80
C THR A 33 -15.66 -0.41 11.57
N PRO A 34 -14.37 -0.72 11.83
CA PRO A 34 -13.62 -1.96 11.57
C PRO A 34 -13.60 -2.89 12.80
N LYS A 35 -13.26 -4.18 12.66
CA LYS A 35 -13.43 -5.14 13.77
C LYS A 35 -12.52 -6.36 13.70
N GLY A 36 -11.65 -6.50 14.69
CA GLY A 36 -11.09 -7.80 15.09
C GLY A 36 -9.92 -8.26 14.22
N ASP A 37 -10.03 -9.45 13.60
CA ASP A 37 -9.02 -10.03 12.73
C ASP A 37 -8.93 -9.26 11.40
N GLU A 38 -8.46 -8.00 11.48
CA GLU A 38 -8.31 -7.02 10.40
C GLU A 38 -7.20 -7.41 9.40
N GLY A 39 -7.30 -8.61 8.84
CA GLY A 39 -6.55 -8.99 7.66
C GLY A 39 -7.00 -8.15 6.46
N THR A 40 -6.05 -7.82 5.60
CA THR A 40 -6.33 -7.18 4.31
C THR A 40 -7.28 -8.04 3.49
N ARG A 41 -8.46 -7.52 3.15
CA ARG A 41 -9.32 -8.09 2.12
C ARG A 41 -9.02 -7.38 0.81
N ILE A 42 -8.29 -8.04 -0.08
CA ILE A 42 -8.20 -7.59 -1.47
C ILE A 42 -9.61 -7.64 -2.08
N PHE A 43 -10.08 -6.52 -2.62
CA PHE A 43 -11.34 -6.49 -3.34
C PHE A 43 -11.24 -7.36 -4.59
N LYS A 44 -12.17 -8.30 -4.78
CA LYS A 44 -12.21 -9.11 -6.00
C LYS A 44 -13.16 -8.45 -6.99
N ALA A 45 -12.63 -7.98 -8.12
CA ALA A 45 -13.42 -7.32 -9.18
C ALA A 45 -14.69 -8.09 -9.57
N THR A 46 -14.64 -9.44 -9.56
CA THR A 46 -15.78 -10.33 -9.86
C THR A 46 -16.96 -10.19 -8.90
N GLU A 47 -16.77 -9.56 -7.73
CA GLU A 47 -17.83 -9.34 -6.73
C GLU A 47 -18.76 -8.18 -7.09
N HIS A 48 -18.43 -7.36 -8.10
CA HIS A 48 -19.25 -6.22 -8.52
C HIS A 48 -19.39 -6.15 -10.05
N PRO A 49 -20.54 -6.53 -10.63
CA PRO A 49 -20.69 -6.71 -12.08
C PRO A 49 -20.54 -5.43 -12.92
N TYR A 50 -20.66 -4.26 -12.30
CA TYR A 50 -20.49 -2.96 -12.97
C TYR A 50 -19.17 -2.26 -12.62
N TYR A 51 -18.23 -2.98 -12.02
CA TYR A 51 -16.97 -2.40 -11.60
C TYR A 51 -16.06 -2.21 -12.81
N SER A 52 -15.65 -0.97 -13.08
CA SER A 52 -14.83 -0.64 -14.25
C SER A 52 -13.41 -1.17 -14.14
N SER A 53 -12.88 -1.35 -12.92
CA SER A 53 -11.46 -1.58 -12.60
C SER A 53 -10.49 -0.51 -13.09
N GLU A 54 -10.99 0.56 -13.72
CA GLU A 54 -10.20 1.67 -14.24
C GLU A 54 -10.05 2.77 -13.20
N PHE A 55 -8.81 3.16 -12.95
CA PHE A 55 -8.42 4.21 -12.03
C PHE A 55 -7.71 5.31 -12.81
N LYS A 56 -8.26 6.52 -12.76
CA LYS A 56 -7.66 7.73 -13.33
C LYS A 56 -7.57 8.77 -12.23
N LEU A 57 -6.36 9.00 -11.75
CA LEU A 57 -6.09 9.95 -10.68
C LEU A 57 -5.02 10.94 -11.08
N LYS A 58 -5.09 12.12 -10.47
CA LYS A 58 -4.03 13.12 -10.54
C LYS A 58 -3.68 13.64 -9.16
N GLY A 59 -2.39 13.81 -8.93
CA GLY A 59 -1.84 14.60 -7.83
C GLY A 59 -1.16 15.87 -8.35
N ASP A 60 -1.38 16.98 -7.64
CA ASP A 60 -0.75 18.28 -7.90
C ASP A 60 -0.03 18.77 -6.63
N ARG A 61 0.88 19.75 -6.79
CA ARG A 61 1.67 20.34 -5.67
C ARG A 61 2.51 19.31 -4.91
N GLY A 62 3.33 18.55 -5.64
CA GLY A 62 4.18 17.52 -5.04
C GLY A 62 5.16 18.03 -3.97
N LEU A 63 5.37 17.19 -2.95
CA LEU A 63 6.42 17.30 -1.95
C LEU A 63 7.48 16.23 -2.24
N LEU A 64 8.74 16.62 -2.28
CA LEU A 64 9.88 15.70 -2.27
C LEU A 64 10.39 15.59 -0.83
N ILE A 65 10.44 14.39 -0.28
CA ILE A 65 11.00 14.15 1.06
C ILE A 65 12.52 13.98 0.92
N GLY A 66 13.29 14.87 1.55
CA GLY A 66 14.71 15.05 1.28
C GLY A 66 14.98 15.74 -0.07
N SER A 67 16.13 15.44 -0.68
CA SER A 67 16.57 15.97 -1.97
C SER A 67 17.13 14.86 -2.87
N MET A 68 17.13 15.07 -4.19
CA MET A 68 17.85 14.17 -5.12
C MET A 68 19.37 14.24 -4.95
N SER A 69 19.89 15.19 -4.17
CA SER A 69 21.32 15.46 -3.99
C SER A 69 21.84 15.22 -2.57
N ASP A 70 21.01 14.73 -1.65
CA ASP A 70 21.40 14.54 -0.26
C ASP A 70 22.50 13.47 -0.13
N PRO A 71 23.62 13.77 0.55
CA PRO A 71 24.63 12.78 0.85
C PRO A 71 24.18 11.88 2.00
N ALA A 72 24.54 10.60 1.95
CA ALA A 72 24.36 9.70 3.09
C ALA A 72 25.16 10.20 4.32
N PRO A 73 24.64 10.08 5.56
CA PRO A 73 23.33 9.53 5.91
C PRO A 73 22.20 10.52 5.64
N TRP A 74 21.07 10.01 5.17
CA TRP A 74 19.82 10.77 5.02
C TRP A 74 18.61 10.02 5.58
N ASP A 75 17.55 10.79 5.86
CA ASP A 75 16.22 10.29 6.22
C ASP A 75 15.22 10.84 5.20
N HIS A 76 14.77 9.98 4.28
CA HIS A 76 13.81 10.30 3.23
C HIS A 76 12.40 9.76 3.54
N LEU A 77 12.13 9.36 4.79
CA LEU A 77 10.76 9.24 5.30
C LEU A 77 10.34 10.47 6.09
N ASP A 78 11.31 11.04 6.83
CA ASP A 78 11.22 12.29 7.58
C ASP A 78 9.90 12.43 8.33
N TYR A 79 9.67 11.51 9.27
CA TYR A 79 8.45 11.50 10.08
C TYR A 79 8.28 12.77 10.90
N ALA A 80 9.36 13.49 11.20
CA ALA A 80 9.31 14.75 11.91
C ALA A 80 8.80 15.92 11.06
N GLY A 81 8.62 15.75 9.75
CA GLY A 81 8.05 16.80 8.92
C GLY A 81 9.00 17.99 8.68
N LYS A 82 10.33 17.79 8.69
CA LYS A 82 11.34 18.88 8.72
C LYS A 82 12.12 19.06 7.42
N HIS A 83 12.19 18.05 6.57
CA HIS A 83 12.96 17.98 5.33
C HIS A 83 12.05 17.70 4.13
N LEU A 84 10.98 18.50 3.98
CA LEU A 84 10.06 18.42 2.85
C LEU A 84 10.30 19.59 1.91
N ASN A 85 10.62 19.28 0.66
CA ASN A 85 10.81 20.26 -0.39
C ASN A 85 9.55 20.34 -1.24
N SER A 86 8.84 21.47 -1.19
CA SER A 86 7.78 21.74 -2.15
C SER A 86 8.38 21.88 -3.55
N VAL A 87 7.97 20.99 -4.45
CA VAL A 87 8.44 20.96 -5.83
C VAL A 87 7.30 21.28 -6.78
N ARG A 88 7.63 21.80 -7.97
CA ARG A 88 6.66 21.83 -9.07
C ARG A 88 6.49 20.39 -9.57
N GLY A 89 5.69 19.60 -8.87
CA GLY A 89 5.52 18.18 -9.12
C GLY A 89 4.07 17.77 -9.34
N THR A 90 3.87 16.84 -10.27
CA THR A 90 2.57 16.23 -10.60
C THR A 90 2.72 14.73 -10.70
N ILE A 91 1.64 14.00 -10.42
CA ILE A 91 1.53 12.57 -10.70
C ILE A 91 0.23 12.30 -11.46
N GLU A 92 0.30 11.49 -12.52
CA GLU A 92 -0.86 10.95 -13.21
C GLU A 92 -0.85 9.43 -13.09
N ILE A 93 -1.94 8.87 -12.59
CA ILE A 93 -2.15 7.43 -12.42
C ILE A 93 -3.28 7.03 -13.36
N GLU A 94 -2.98 6.19 -14.34
CA GLU A 94 -3.94 5.63 -15.30
C GLU A 94 -3.73 4.12 -15.33
N VAL A 95 -4.48 3.39 -14.51
CA VAL A 95 -4.28 1.94 -14.33
C VAL A 95 -5.59 1.17 -14.36
N ASN A 96 -5.46 -0.13 -14.66
CA ASN A 96 -6.50 -1.12 -14.54
C ASN A 96 -6.04 -2.22 -13.59
N GLU A 97 -6.69 -2.34 -12.42
CA GLU A 97 -6.28 -3.35 -11.43
C GLU A 97 -6.59 -4.78 -11.88
N HIS A 98 -7.65 -4.97 -12.70
CA HIS A 98 -8.08 -6.29 -13.12
C HIS A 98 -7.07 -6.94 -14.07
N THR A 99 -6.49 -6.13 -14.96
CA THR A 99 -5.47 -6.59 -15.92
C THR A 99 -4.05 -6.36 -15.45
N ASN A 100 -3.84 -5.68 -14.31
CA ASN A 100 -2.52 -5.27 -13.82
C ASN A 100 -1.71 -4.46 -14.86
N THR A 101 -2.38 -3.57 -15.58
CA THR A 101 -1.77 -2.77 -16.65
C THR A 101 -2.05 -1.29 -16.48
N GLY A 102 -1.22 -0.46 -17.11
CA GLY A 102 -1.42 0.98 -17.16
C GLY A 102 -0.10 1.70 -17.01
N ARG A 103 -0.14 2.92 -16.49
CA ARG A 103 1.05 3.70 -16.22
C ARG A 103 0.82 4.66 -15.06
N VAL A 104 1.91 4.95 -14.37
CA VAL A 104 2.05 6.05 -13.43
C VAL A 104 3.19 6.92 -13.92
N VAL A 105 2.91 8.20 -14.14
CA VAL A 105 3.89 9.18 -14.57
C VAL A 105 3.96 10.27 -13.51
N ALA A 106 5.09 10.39 -12.85
CA ALA A 106 5.37 11.50 -11.96
C ALA A 106 6.46 12.39 -12.57
N GLU A 107 6.25 13.70 -12.55
CA GLU A 107 7.23 14.69 -13.00
C GLU A 107 7.41 15.73 -11.90
N PHE A 108 8.65 16.15 -11.67
CA PHE A 108 8.94 17.23 -10.72
C PHE A 108 10.20 18.00 -11.11
N VAL A 109 10.35 19.20 -10.55
CA VAL A 109 11.52 20.06 -10.75
C VAL A 109 12.19 20.33 -9.41
N GLU A 110 13.49 20.10 -9.35
CA GLU A 110 14.35 20.47 -8.21
C GLU A 110 15.56 21.25 -8.73
N GLY A 111 15.74 22.49 -8.24
CA GLY A 111 16.75 23.39 -8.77
C GLY A 111 16.55 23.66 -10.27
N ALA A 112 17.59 23.40 -11.06
CA ALA A 112 17.56 23.54 -12.52
C ALA A 112 17.14 22.25 -13.26
N ASP A 113 16.98 21.15 -12.53
CA ASP A 113 16.80 19.82 -13.10
C ASP A 113 15.33 19.42 -13.14
N GLN A 114 14.92 18.82 -14.26
CA GLN A 114 13.62 18.18 -14.41
C GLN A 114 13.75 16.67 -14.26
N TYR A 115 12.92 16.09 -13.41
CA TYR A 115 12.85 14.67 -13.16
C TYR A 115 11.54 14.09 -13.64
N ARG A 116 11.60 12.84 -14.12
CA ARG A 116 10.41 12.07 -14.48
C ARG A 116 10.56 10.62 -14.04
N VAL A 117 9.55 10.09 -13.37
CA VAL A 117 9.38 8.67 -13.08
C VAL A 117 8.35 8.10 -14.05
N MET A 118 8.76 7.09 -14.81
CA MET A 118 7.86 6.27 -15.64
C MET A 118 7.71 4.90 -14.98
N PHE A 119 6.52 4.62 -14.48
CA PHE A 119 6.20 3.36 -13.81
C PHE A 119 5.05 2.66 -14.55
N ASP A 120 5.41 1.69 -15.38
CA ASP A 120 4.51 1.00 -16.32
C ASP A 120 4.65 -0.54 -16.30
N ARG A 121 5.51 -1.06 -15.42
CA ARG A 121 5.76 -2.50 -15.26
C ARG A 121 5.35 -2.96 -13.88
N PHE A 122 4.07 -3.28 -13.73
CA PHE A 122 3.50 -3.81 -12.49
C PHE A 122 3.80 -5.30 -12.34
N ALA A 123 4.15 -5.70 -11.11
CA ALA A 123 4.40 -7.09 -10.78
C ALA A 123 4.26 -7.31 -9.27
N ALA A 124 3.56 -8.39 -8.90
CA ALA A 124 3.47 -8.82 -7.51
C ALA A 124 4.73 -9.59 -7.06
N LYS A 125 5.19 -9.28 -5.85
CA LYS A 125 6.17 -10.05 -5.06
C LYS A 125 5.53 -10.76 -3.87
N ALA A 126 4.27 -10.44 -3.55
CA ALA A 126 3.51 -11.05 -2.46
C ALA A 126 2.03 -11.21 -2.84
N PRO A 127 1.30 -12.16 -2.24
CA PRO A 127 -0.10 -12.42 -2.58
C PRO A 127 -1.03 -11.20 -2.46
N PHE A 128 -0.80 -10.32 -1.49
CA PHE A 128 -1.63 -9.14 -1.26
C PHE A 128 -1.55 -8.07 -2.37
N GLN A 129 -0.59 -8.20 -3.28
CA GLN A 129 -0.34 -7.26 -4.37
C GLN A 129 -1.13 -7.57 -5.64
N ASP A 130 -1.87 -8.69 -5.67
CA ASP A 130 -2.81 -9.09 -6.73
C ASP A 130 -2.32 -8.93 -8.18
N GLY A 131 -1.09 -9.38 -8.46
CA GLY A 131 -0.46 -9.27 -9.78
C GLY A 131 0.37 -7.99 -9.99
N GLY A 132 0.28 -7.02 -9.08
CA GLY A 132 1.05 -5.78 -9.10
C GLY A 132 0.21 -4.53 -8.85
N ILE A 133 -1.12 -4.63 -8.84
CA ILE A 133 -2.06 -3.56 -8.53
C ILE A 133 -3.19 -4.15 -7.70
N ALA A 134 -3.49 -3.54 -6.56
CA ALA A 134 -4.55 -4.00 -5.67
C ALA A 134 -5.31 -2.83 -5.07
N THR A 135 -6.59 -3.04 -4.75
CA THR A 135 -7.44 -2.02 -4.11
C THR A 135 -7.94 -2.47 -2.75
N ARG A 136 -8.21 -1.48 -1.89
CA ARG A 136 -8.87 -1.65 -0.58
C ARG A 136 -8.09 -2.57 0.35
N ILE A 137 -6.81 -2.25 0.56
CA ILE A 137 -5.91 -3.06 1.38
C ILE A 137 -5.35 -2.27 2.56
N TYR A 138 -5.01 -2.95 3.65
CA TYR A 138 -4.11 -2.39 4.65
C TYR A 138 -2.66 -2.75 4.30
N GLU A 139 -1.76 -1.77 4.40
CA GLU A 139 -0.31 -1.96 4.26
C GLU A 139 0.41 -1.28 5.44
N HIS A 140 1.67 -1.66 5.64
CA HIS A 140 2.58 -1.16 6.68
C HIS A 140 2.11 -1.43 8.12
N GLY A 141 2.79 -0.82 9.09
CA GLY A 141 2.55 -1.01 10.52
C GLY A 141 2.45 -2.48 10.92
N ASP A 142 1.34 -2.83 11.57
CA ASP A 142 1.00 -4.19 12.03
C ASP A 142 0.07 -4.95 11.08
N SER A 143 -0.06 -4.52 9.81
CA SER A 143 -0.94 -5.18 8.82
C SER A 143 -0.44 -6.55 8.34
N ASN A 144 0.84 -6.87 8.58
CA ASN A 144 1.58 -7.99 7.96
C ASN A 144 1.75 -7.89 6.43
N HIS A 145 1.54 -6.70 5.86
CA HIS A 145 1.71 -6.41 4.45
C HIS A 145 2.65 -5.20 4.28
N GLY A 146 3.54 -5.29 3.29
CA GLY A 146 4.57 -4.28 3.06
C GLY A 146 5.66 -4.26 4.14
N ASP A 147 6.54 -3.26 4.06
CA ASP A 147 7.53 -3.00 5.09
C ASP A 147 6.93 -2.17 6.24
N PRO A 148 7.44 -2.24 7.48
CA PRO A 148 6.91 -1.46 8.60
C PRO A 148 7.53 -0.05 8.63
N LEU A 149 7.52 0.66 7.49
CA LEU A 149 8.06 2.02 7.36
C LEU A 149 6.98 3.11 7.46
N TYR A 150 5.71 2.75 7.55
CA TYR A 150 4.60 3.66 7.75
C TYR A 150 3.66 3.09 8.82
N PRO A 151 2.75 3.90 9.41
CA PRO A 151 1.66 3.36 10.21
C PRO A 151 0.80 2.38 9.40
N LYS A 152 -0.01 1.54 10.05
CA LYS A 152 -0.97 0.69 9.34
C LYS A 152 -1.97 1.59 8.62
N THR A 153 -1.87 1.65 7.31
CA THR A 153 -2.59 2.61 6.45
C THR A 153 -3.55 1.88 5.52
N TRP A 154 -4.74 2.43 5.34
CA TRP A 154 -5.69 1.97 4.33
C TRP A 154 -5.35 2.56 2.96
N LEU A 155 -5.08 1.68 1.99
CA LEU A 155 -4.84 2.03 0.60
C LEU A 155 -6.13 1.81 -0.20
N TYR A 156 -6.61 2.88 -0.83
CA TYR A 156 -7.67 2.83 -1.83
C TYR A 156 -7.19 2.08 -3.08
N LEU A 157 -5.93 2.32 -3.46
CA LEU A 157 -5.25 1.71 -4.60
C LEU A 157 -3.74 1.67 -4.31
N GLY A 158 -3.12 0.51 -4.47
CA GLY A 158 -1.67 0.35 -4.40
C GLY A 158 -1.15 -0.28 -5.69
N GLY A 159 0.08 0.06 -6.07
CA GLY A 159 0.78 -0.61 -7.16
C GLY A 159 2.23 -0.88 -6.83
N TRP A 160 2.75 -2.04 -7.27
CA TRP A 160 4.12 -2.50 -7.07
C TRP A 160 4.70 -2.98 -8.39
N GLY A 161 6.00 -2.78 -8.58
CA GLY A 161 6.68 -3.18 -9.80
C GLY A 161 8.01 -2.47 -9.97
N THR A 162 8.32 -2.07 -11.20
CA THR A 162 9.56 -1.32 -11.49
C THR A 162 9.32 -0.07 -12.31
N ALA A 163 10.12 0.96 -12.02
CA ALA A 163 10.10 2.23 -12.73
C ALA A 163 11.44 2.53 -13.41
N THR A 164 11.38 3.44 -14.38
CA THR A 164 12.54 4.09 -14.99
C THR A 164 12.47 5.58 -14.68
N MET A 165 13.56 6.12 -14.15
CA MET A 165 13.66 7.53 -13.80
C MET A 165 14.60 8.27 -14.75
N TYR A 166 14.20 9.47 -15.12
CA TYR A 166 14.89 10.37 -16.01
C TYR A 166 15.26 11.66 -15.28
N LYS A 167 16.43 12.21 -15.60
CA LYS A 167 16.88 13.56 -15.26
C LYS A 167 17.20 14.29 -16.56
N ASN A 168 16.53 15.40 -16.82
CA ASN A 168 16.68 16.20 -18.05
C ASN A 168 16.61 15.33 -19.32
N GLY A 169 15.68 14.36 -19.34
CA GLY A 169 15.49 13.43 -20.44
C GLY A 169 16.47 12.25 -20.51
N GLN A 170 17.51 12.21 -19.67
CA GLN A 170 18.47 11.11 -19.61
C GLN A 170 18.08 10.11 -18.51
N VAL A 171 18.16 8.81 -18.81
CA VAL A 171 17.90 7.76 -17.80
C VAL A 171 18.96 7.83 -16.72
N ILE A 172 18.54 7.96 -15.46
CA ILE A 172 19.42 7.91 -14.30
C ILE A 172 19.24 6.61 -13.50
N TYR A 173 18.01 6.08 -13.45
CA TYR A 173 17.71 4.81 -12.80
C TYR A 173 16.80 3.98 -13.71
N LYS A 174 17.13 2.69 -13.86
CA LYS A 174 16.39 1.78 -14.73
C LYS A 174 16.03 0.52 -13.97
N ASP A 175 14.77 0.12 -14.08
CA ASP A 175 14.24 -1.11 -13.46
C ASP A 175 14.40 -1.10 -11.93
N TYR A 176 14.29 0.07 -11.32
CA TYR A 176 14.28 0.25 -9.87
C TYR A 176 12.91 -0.14 -9.33
N ASP A 177 12.88 -0.71 -8.13
CA ASP A 177 11.62 -1.07 -7.48
C ASP A 177 10.81 0.20 -7.26
N ALA A 178 9.53 0.15 -7.63
CA ALA A 178 8.62 1.26 -7.47
C ALA A 178 7.33 0.81 -6.78
N HIS A 179 6.79 1.71 -5.96
CA HIS A 179 5.56 1.50 -5.23
C HIS A 179 4.79 2.82 -5.18
N PHE A 180 3.53 2.82 -5.63
CA PHE A 180 2.64 3.96 -5.43
C PHE A 180 1.50 3.55 -4.52
N MET A 181 1.03 4.49 -3.70
CA MET A 181 -0.04 4.30 -2.74
C MET A 181 -1.01 5.47 -2.85
N VAL A 182 -2.27 5.21 -3.17
CA VAL A 182 -3.38 6.15 -2.97
C VAL A 182 -4.03 5.76 -1.66
N MET A 183 -3.86 6.58 -0.62
CA MET A 183 -4.11 6.15 0.75
C MET A 183 -4.79 7.21 1.61
N GLU A 184 -5.30 6.78 2.76
CA GLU A 184 -5.65 7.70 3.84
C GLU A 184 -4.43 8.54 4.21
N ARG A 185 -4.65 9.80 4.57
CA ARG A 185 -3.55 10.71 4.86
C ARG A 185 -2.82 10.30 6.14
N SER A 186 -1.56 9.94 6.03
CA SER A 186 -0.69 9.59 7.16
C SER A 186 0.02 10.81 7.73
N ARG A 187 0.21 11.85 6.90
CA ARG A 187 0.95 13.05 7.26
C ARG A 187 0.04 14.16 7.76
N ASP A 188 0.34 14.76 8.91
CA ASP A 188 -0.42 15.89 9.45
C ASP A 188 -0.34 17.08 8.47
N PRO A 189 -1.48 17.66 8.03
CA PRO A 189 -1.49 18.70 6.99
C PRO A 189 -0.96 20.06 7.45
N LYS A 190 -0.65 20.24 8.74
CA LYS A 190 -0.11 21.48 9.30
C LYS A 190 1.36 21.34 9.66
N THR A 191 1.73 20.24 10.30
CA THR A 191 3.11 20.01 10.78
C THR A 191 3.93 19.15 9.85
N HIS A 192 3.29 18.47 8.89
CA HIS A 192 3.87 17.45 8.04
C HIS A 192 4.47 16.26 8.80
N GLU A 193 4.12 16.09 10.07
CA GLU A 193 4.58 14.96 10.87
C GLU A 193 3.80 13.69 10.51
N VAL A 194 4.50 12.57 10.45
CA VAL A 194 3.90 11.23 10.40
C VAL A 194 4.07 10.64 11.80
N HIS A 195 2.98 10.31 12.46
CA HIS A 195 3.04 9.76 13.81
C HIS A 195 3.45 8.27 13.75
N TYR A 196 4.76 8.00 13.70
CA TYR A 196 5.33 6.65 13.61
C TYR A 196 6.78 6.59 14.13
N PRO A 197 7.27 5.46 14.71
CA PRO A 197 6.52 4.27 15.09
C PRO A 197 5.60 4.54 16.30
N VAL A 198 4.36 4.06 16.22
CA VAL A 198 3.39 4.14 17.31
C VAL A 198 2.75 2.77 17.51
N THR A 199 2.59 2.36 18.77
CA THR A 199 1.65 1.28 19.10
C THR A 199 0.28 1.81 18.71
N ARG A 200 -0.49 1.06 17.91
CA ARG A 200 -1.87 1.42 17.58
C ARG A 200 -2.65 1.63 18.89
N THR A 201 -2.93 2.89 19.20
CA THR A 201 -3.59 3.28 20.45
C THR A 201 -4.88 4.03 20.20
N LEU A 202 -5.06 4.53 18.98
CA LEU A 202 -6.26 5.22 18.56
C LEU A 202 -7.30 4.22 18.02
N PRO A 203 -8.55 4.23 18.54
CA PRO A 203 -9.63 3.38 18.01
C PRO A 203 -9.95 3.59 16.53
N GLY A 204 -9.57 4.75 15.96
CA GLY A 204 -9.78 5.10 14.56
C GLY A 204 -8.61 4.78 13.62
N GLY A 205 -7.50 4.22 14.14
CA GLY A 205 -6.25 4.12 13.39
C GLY A 205 -5.37 5.37 13.55
N GLU A 206 -4.17 5.32 12.98
CA GLU A 206 -3.12 6.35 13.12
C GLU A 206 -3.04 7.30 11.91
N THR A 207 -3.91 7.06 10.92
CA THR A 207 -4.10 7.85 9.70
C THR A 207 -5.33 8.73 9.83
N ASP A 208 -5.41 9.81 9.05
CA ASP A 208 -6.60 10.63 8.92
C ASP A 208 -7.49 10.11 7.78
N PRO A 209 -8.62 9.43 8.09
CA PRO A 209 -9.51 8.87 7.07
C PRO A 209 -10.29 9.93 6.28
N ALA A 210 -10.31 11.18 6.75
CA ALA A 210 -10.92 12.30 6.02
C ALA A 210 -9.95 12.94 5.00
N GLY A 211 -8.66 12.62 5.08
CA GLY A 211 -7.64 13.04 4.13
C GLY A 211 -7.29 11.94 3.14
N MET A 212 -6.75 12.34 2.00
CA MET A 212 -6.19 11.42 1.01
C MET A 212 -4.82 11.93 0.58
N GLU A 213 -3.87 11.03 0.42
CA GLU A 213 -2.55 11.32 -0.11
C GLU A 213 -2.15 10.30 -1.16
N ILE A 214 -1.27 10.71 -2.08
CA ILE A 214 -0.55 9.80 -2.97
C ILE A 214 0.91 9.81 -2.55
N ASP A 215 1.45 8.64 -2.24
CA ASP A 215 2.89 8.46 -2.06
C ASP A 215 3.45 7.65 -3.24
N LEU A 216 4.61 8.05 -3.77
CA LEU A 216 5.37 7.33 -4.77
C LEU A 216 6.80 7.12 -4.27
N TRP A 217 7.17 5.86 -4.12
CA TRP A 217 8.52 5.44 -3.76
C TRP A 217 9.22 4.83 -4.97
N VAL A 218 10.47 5.23 -5.20
CA VAL A 218 11.38 4.57 -6.14
C VAL A 218 12.68 4.26 -5.41
N ARG A 219 13.07 2.98 -5.38
CA ARG A 219 14.18 2.52 -4.54
C ARG A 219 15.14 1.58 -5.26
N SER A 220 16.42 1.71 -4.92
CA SER A 220 17.49 0.85 -5.44
C SER A 220 17.39 -0.58 -4.92
N LYS A 221 18.11 -1.51 -5.56
CA LYS A 221 18.29 -2.87 -5.02
C LYS A 221 19.38 -2.86 -3.94
N GLU A 222 20.39 -2.03 -4.16
CA GLU A 222 21.53 -1.81 -3.29
C GLU A 222 21.08 -1.19 -1.96
N GLN A 223 21.66 -1.67 -0.87
CA GLN A 223 21.32 -1.27 0.49
C GLN A 223 22.43 -0.42 1.10
N ASN A 224 22.04 0.58 1.88
CA ASN A 224 22.92 1.42 2.68
C ASN A 224 22.34 1.59 4.09
N SER A 225 22.92 0.89 5.06
CA SER A 225 22.40 0.86 6.44
C SER A 225 22.54 2.18 7.19
N LYS A 226 23.18 3.20 6.60
CA LYS A 226 23.27 4.55 7.18
C LYS A 226 22.08 5.42 6.81
N ASN A 227 21.34 5.03 5.78
CA ASN A 227 20.17 5.77 5.29
C ASN A 227 18.89 5.22 5.91
N PHE A 228 17.85 6.04 5.88
CA PHE A 228 16.50 5.63 6.25
C PHE A 228 15.50 6.07 5.17
N PRO A 229 14.87 5.13 4.45
CA PRO A 229 15.03 3.67 4.55
C PRO A 229 16.41 3.21 4.02
N PRO A 230 16.85 1.95 4.30
CA PRO A 230 18.25 1.54 4.14
C PRO A 230 18.64 1.21 2.68
N PHE A 231 18.25 2.05 1.72
CA PHE A 231 18.60 1.92 0.30
C PHE A 231 19.74 2.90 -0.07
N GLU A 232 20.54 2.55 -1.07
CA GLU A 232 21.48 3.52 -1.66
C GLU A 232 20.75 4.68 -2.36
N THR A 233 19.56 4.41 -2.90
CA THR A 233 18.67 5.42 -3.46
C THR A 233 17.25 5.16 -2.98
N PHE A 234 16.61 6.18 -2.42
CA PHE A 234 15.19 6.20 -2.13
C PHE A 234 14.63 7.57 -2.49
N ILE A 235 13.74 7.60 -3.47
CA ILE A 235 13.00 8.80 -3.84
C ILE A 235 11.61 8.66 -3.29
N HIS A 236 11.16 9.69 -2.59
CA HIS A 236 9.85 9.72 -1.96
C HIS A 236 9.15 11.01 -2.33
N LEU A 237 8.10 10.87 -3.13
CA LEU A 237 7.24 11.96 -3.52
C LEU A 237 5.86 11.76 -2.88
N CYS A 238 5.28 12.85 -2.37
CA CYS A 238 3.95 12.86 -1.78
C CYS A 238 3.09 13.94 -2.46
N TRP A 239 1.79 13.67 -2.63
CA TRP A 239 0.78 14.63 -3.08
C TRP A 239 -0.44 14.55 -2.17
N GLU A 240 -0.73 15.63 -1.45
CA GLU A 240 -1.90 15.73 -0.57
C GLU A 240 -3.18 16.19 -1.30
N GLU A 241 -3.06 16.52 -2.60
CA GLU A 241 -4.17 16.95 -3.44
C GLU A 241 -4.47 15.97 -4.54
N VAL A 242 -5.46 15.12 -4.27
CA VAL A 242 -5.81 14.00 -5.12
C VAL A 242 -7.14 14.27 -5.80
N THR A 243 -7.14 14.17 -7.13
CA THR A 243 -8.35 14.28 -7.96
C THR A 243 -8.62 12.98 -8.68
N TRP A 244 -9.83 12.44 -8.52
CA TRP A 244 -10.36 11.33 -9.33
C TRP A 244 -10.97 11.88 -10.62
N ARG A 245 -10.67 11.26 -11.76
CA ARG A 245 -11.06 11.72 -13.10
C ARG A 245 -11.97 10.74 -13.82
#